data_AF-A0A528CII0-F1
#
_entry.id   AF-A0A528CII0-F1
#
_cell.length_a   1.000
_cell.length_b   1.000
_cell.length_c   1.000
_cell.angle_alpha   90.00
_cell.angle_beta   90.00
_cell.angle_gamma   90.00
#
_symmetry.space_group_name_H-M   'P 1'
#
loop_
_entity.id
_entity.type
_entity.pdbx_description
1 polymer ?
#
loop_
_entity_poly.entity_id
_entity_poly.type
_entity_poly.pdbx_seq_one_letter_code
_entity_poly.pdbx_strand_id
1 'polypeptide(L)'
;TSTIYEAAVLRDLFQGLVMQDAKANVIPGAAESWTVSDDGTVYTFKLRKDGVWSDGAPVTADDFVYAFHRLEDPATGAEYA
;
A
#
# COMPACT_ATOMS: atom_id res chain seq x y z
N THR A 1 -1.64 19.71 -11.67
CA THR A 1 -0.28 19.25 -11.26
C THR A 1 -0.03 17.94 -11.99
N SER A 2 1.15 17.76 -12.59
CA SER A 2 1.47 16.44 -13.17
C SER A 2 1.40 15.42 -12.03
N THR A 3 0.83 14.24 -12.27
CA THR A 3 0.68 13.20 -11.23
C THR A 3 1.52 11.96 -11.55
N ILE A 4 2.04 11.89 -12.77
CA ILE A 4 2.69 10.69 -13.30
C ILE A 4 4.14 10.61 -12.83
N TYR A 5 4.84 11.74 -12.72
CA TYR A 5 6.25 11.75 -12.32
C TYR A 5 6.41 11.46 -10.82
N GLU A 6 5.55 12.08 -10.02
CA GLU A 6 5.46 11.91 -8.58
C GLU A 6 5.10 10.45 -8.25
N ALA A 7 4.12 9.88 -8.96
CA ALA A 7 3.76 8.47 -8.81
C ALA A 7 4.89 7.52 -9.21
N ALA A 8 5.69 7.85 -10.23
CA ALA A 8 6.85 7.03 -10.62
C ALA A 8 7.88 6.97 -9.50
N VAL A 9 8.26 8.12 -8.93
CA VAL A 9 9.20 8.17 -7.79
C VAL A 9 8.64 7.40 -6.59
N LEU A 10 7.35 7.53 -6.27
CA LEU A 10 6.74 6.78 -5.17
C LEU A 10 6.76 5.26 -5.40
N ARG A 11 6.55 4.80 -6.64
CA ARG A 11 6.61 3.37 -6.98
C ARG A 11 8.01 2.78 -6.87
N ASP A 12 9.04 3.60 -7.06
CA ASP A 12 10.43 3.18 -6.88
C ASP A 12 10.83 3.13 -5.40
N LEU A 13 10.20 3.95 -4.55
CA LEU A 13 10.56 4.08 -3.13
C LEU A 13 9.70 3.25 -2.18
N PHE A 14 8.43 2.99 -2.54
CA PHE A 14 7.46 2.36 -1.66
C PHE A 14 6.80 1.15 -2.31
N GLN A 15 6.38 0.22 -1.46
CA GLN A 15 5.64 -0.96 -1.86
C GLN A 15 4.28 -0.98 -1.14
N GLY A 16 3.20 -1.02 -1.90
CA GLY A 16 1.84 -1.18 -1.36
C GLY A 16 1.56 -2.62 -0.89
N LEU A 17 0.35 -2.87 -0.39
CA LEU A 17 -0.11 -4.23 -0.05
C LEU A 17 0.02 -5.17 -1.25
N VAL A 18 -0.34 -4.68 -2.44
CA VAL A 18 -0.15 -5.32 -3.74
C VAL A 18 0.60 -4.40 -4.68
N MET A 19 1.23 -4.98 -5.71
CA MET A 19 1.96 -4.28 -6.76
C MET A 19 1.49 -4.73 -8.14
N GLN A 20 2.07 -4.14 -9.19
CA GLN A 20 1.82 -4.53 -10.57
C GLN A 20 3.12 -5.00 -11.23
N ASP A 21 3.05 -6.07 -12.02
CA ASP A 21 4.17 -6.48 -12.88
C ASP A 21 4.25 -5.61 -14.16
N ALA A 22 5.25 -5.87 -15.01
CA ALA A 22 5.44 -5.15 -16.27
C ALA A 22 4.28 -5.29 -17.28
N LYS A 23 3.35 -6.24 -17.05
CA LYS A 23 2.15 -6.47 -17.85
C LYS A 23 0.88 -5.96 -17.15
N ALA A 24 1.04 -5.21 -16.06
CA ALA A 24 -0.05 -4.70 -15.21
C ALA A 24 -0.88 -5.78 -14.51
N ASN A 25 -0.36 -7.00 -14.34
CA ASN A 25 -1.01 -7.99 -13.49
C ASN A 25 -0.80 -7.63 -12.02
N VAL A 26 -1.83 -7.83 -11.19
CA VAL A 26 -1.72 -7.65 -9.74
C VAL A 26 -0.86 -8.77 -9.16
N ILE A 27 0.18 -8.39 -8.42
CA ILE A 27 1.13 -9.30 -7.78
C ILE A 27 1.29 -8.98 -6.28
N PRO A 28 1.77 -9.91 -5.46
CA PRO A 28 2.09 -9.65 -4.05
C PRO A 28 3.08 -8.49 -3.87
N GLY A 29 2.75 -7.55 -3.00
CA GLY A 29 3.61 -6.47 -2.54
C GLY A 29 4.08 -6.75 -1.12
N ALA A 30 3.78 -5.82 -0.20
CA ALA A 30 4.04 -5.99 1.23
C ALA A 30 3.21 -7.12 1.85
N ALA A 31 2.05 -7.44 1.25
CA ALA A 31 1.32 -8.65 1.54
C ALA A 31 1.83 -9.82 0.67
N GLU A 32 2.00 -11.00 1.27
CA GLU A 32 2.32 -12.23 0.55
C GLU A 32 1.08 -12.91 -0.05
N SER A 33 -0.10 -12.66 0.54
CA SER A 33 -1.38 -13.18 0.08
C SER A 33 -2.54 -12.37 0.66
N TRP A 34 -3.73 -12.52 0.09
CA TRP A 34 -4.96 -11.94 0.62
C TRP A 34 -6.16 -12.82 0.30
N THR A 35 -7.21 -12.68 1.10
CA THR A 35 -8.52 -13.26 0.85
C THR A 35 -9.55 -12.15 0.72
N VAL A 36 -10.64 -12.45 0.04
CA VAL A 36 -11.78 -11.55 -0.15
C VAL A 36 -13.03 -12.29 0.32
N SER A 37 -13.90 -11.63 1.08
CA SER A 37 -15.20 -12.18 1.47
C SER A 37 -16.09 -12.43 0.26
N ASP A 38 -17.10 -13.29 0.42
CA ASP A 38 -18.02 -13.69 -0.66
C ASP A 38 -18.77 -12.50 -1.27
N ASP A 39 -19.05 -11.47 -0.48
CA ASP A 39 -19.72 -10.24 -0.90
C ASP A 39 -18.76 -9.17 -1.45
N GLY A 40 -17.44 -9.43 -1.42
CA GLY A 40 -16.43 -8.52 -1.95
C GLY A 40 -16.16 -7.28 -1.09
N THR A 41 -16.64 -7.23 0.16
CA THR A 41 -16.52 -6.02 1.00
C THR A 41 -15.39 -6.08 2.02
N VAL A 42 -14.92 -7.28 2.37
CA VAL A 42 -13.84 -7.48 3.34
C VAL A 42 -12.62 -8.11 2.67
N TYR A 43 -11.50 -7.40 2.73
CA TYR A 43 -10.21 -7.86 2.25
C TYR A 43 -9.29 -8.12 3.44
N THR A 44 -8.75 -9.34 3.55
CA THR A 44 -7.80 -9.69 4.61
C THR A 44 -6.43 -9.95 4.00
N PHE A 45 -5.45 -9.13 4.37
CA PHE A 45 -4.08 -9.23 3.86
C PHE A 45 -3.17 -9.91 4.88
N LYS A 46 -2.34 -10.84 4.41
CA LYS A 46 -1.26 -11.43 5.21
C LYS A 46 0.06 -10.77 4.83
N LEU A 47 0.63 -10.02 5.77
CA LEU A 47 1.90 -9.31 5.57
C LEU A 47 3.09 -10.26 5.60
N ARG A 48 4.13 -9.90 4.84
CA ARG A 48 5.44 -10.54 4.89
C ARG A 48 6.08 -10.35 6.27
N LYS A 49 6.67 -11.41 6.82
CA LYS A 49 7.31 -11.37 8.15
C LYS A 49 8.70 -10.75 8.14
N ASP A 50 9.32 -10.69 6.97
CA ASP A 50 10.65 -10.15 6.72
C ASP A 50 10.62 -8.70 6.18
N GLY A 51 9.43 -8.09 6.10
CA GLY A 51 9.27 -6.70 5.70
C GLY A 51 9.94 -5.76 6.69
N VAL A 52 10.86 -4.93 6.20
CA VAL A 52 11.56 -3.90 6.98
C VAL A 52 11.56 -2.59 6.22
N TRP A 53 11.36 -1.50 6.95
CA TRP A 53 11.62 -0.15 6.48
C TRP A 53 13.12 0.07 6.27
N SER A 54 13.49 1.08 5.49
CA SER A 54 14.88 1.40 5.18
C SER A 54 15.71 1.83 6.41
N ASP A 55 15.04 2.20 7.50
CA ASP A 55 15.65 2.50 8.81
C ASP A 55 15.80 1.25 9.71
N GLY A 56 15.32 0.09 9.25
CA GLY A 56 15.39 -1.19 9.96
C GLY A 56 14.17 -1.51 10.84
N ALA A 57 13.18 -0.62 10.95
CA ALA A 57 11.94 -0.92 11.66
C ALA A 57 11.14 -2.00 10.91
N PRO A 58 10.48 -2.95 11.61
CA PRO A 58 9.62 -3.93 10.95
C PRO A 58 8.40 -3.25 10.32
N VAL A 59 7.98 -3.71 9.14
CA VAL A 59 6.72 -3.28 8.53
C VAL A 59 5.56 -4.02 9.20
N THR A 60 4.55 -3.28 9.67
CA THR A 60 3.41 -3.84 10.40
C THR A 60 2.08 -3.43 9.79
N ALA A 61 0.98 -4.04 10.25
CA ALA A 61 -0.36 -3.65 9.82
C ALA A 61 -0.72 -2.20 10.22
N ASP A 62 -0.17 -1.74 11.35
CA ASP A 62 -0.43 -0.39 11.88
C ASP A 62 0.11 0.70 10.95
N ASP A 63 1.19 0.44 10.20
CA ASP A 63 1.72 1.38 9.21
C ASP A 63 0.70 1.67 8.09
N PHE A 64 -0.02 0.64 7.66
CA PHE A 64 -1.08 0.76 6.65
C PHE A 64 -2.33 1.43 7.22
N VAL A 65 -2.73 1.07 8.45
CA VAL A 65 -3.84 1.72 9.16
C VAL A 65 -3.58 3.23 9.29
N TYR A 66 -2.38 3.60 9.74
CA TYR A 66 -1.95 4.99 9.83
C TYR A 66 -2.00 5.69 8.46
N ALA A 67 -1.45 5.07 7.42
CA ALA A 67 -1.43 5.67 6.08
C ALA A 67 -2.84 5.93 5.52
N PHE A 68 -3.78 4.99 5.70
CA PHE A 68 -5.17 5.16 5.27
C PHE A 68 -5.88 6.25 6.06
N HIS A 69 -5.78 6.25 7.39
CA HIS A 69 -6.38 7.31 8.20
C HIS A 69 -5.80 8.68 7.89
N ARG A 70 -4.49 8.78 7.66
CA ARG A 70 -3.86 10.03 7.25
C ARG A 70 -4.36 10.51 5.89
N LEU A 71 -4.62 9.60 4.95
CA LEU A 71 -5.17 9.94 3.64
C LEU A 71 -6.60 10.50 3.74
N GLU A 72 -7.42 9.91 4.61
CA GLU A 72 -8.82 10.32 4.82
C GLU A 72 -8.97 11.58 5.69
N ASP A 73 -7.97 11.92 6.50
CA ASP A 73 -8.02 13.10 7.36
C ASP A 73 -8.09 14.40 6.53
N PRO A 74 -9.18 15.19 6.62
CA PRO A 74 -9.30 16.45 5.89
C PRO A 74 -8.17 17.45 6.21
N ALA A 75 -7.58 17.37 7.40
CA ALA A 75 -6.46 18.23 7.79
C ALA A 75 -5.19 17.95 6.97
N THR A 76 -5.06 16.75 6.39
CA THR A 76 -3.97 16.41 5.47
C THR A 76 -4.09 17.19 4.16
N GLY A 77 -5.31 17.60 3.77
CA GLY A 77 -5.55 18.35 2.53
C GLY A 77 -5.21 17.56 1.27
N ALA A 78 -5.41 16.25 1.27
CA ALA A 78 -5.12 15.39 0.13
C ALA A 78 -6.09 15.69 -1.03
N GLU A 79 -5.57 16.16 -2.17
CA GLU A 79 -6.38 16.54 -3.35
C GLU A 79 -7.14 15.37 -4.01
N TYR A 80 -6.80 14.12 -3.67
CA TYR A 80 -7.30 12.89 -4.32
C TYR A 80 -8.09 11.96 -3.38
N ALA A 81 -8.34 12.37 -2.13
CA ALA A 81 -9.13 11.61 -1.16
C ALA A 81 -10.61 11.95 -1.24
#